data_AF-A0A952D7C9-F1
#
_entry.id   AF-A0A952D7C9-F1
#
_cell.length_a   1.000
_cell.length_b   1.000
_cell.length_c   1.000
_cell.angle_alpha   90.00
_cell.angle_beta   90.00
_cell.angle_gamma   90.00
#
_symmetry.space_group_name_H-M   'P 1'
#
loop_
_entity.id
_entity.type
_entity.pdbx_description
1 polymer ?
#
loop_
_entity_poly.entity_id
_entity_poly.type
_entity_poly.pdbx_seq_one_letter_code
_entity_poly.pdbx_strand_id
1 'polypeptide(L)'
;MPDIAGQQMREAGQAMQRAGSEVSRIALHLAQQANETRADAALTEYVRADTDLRLEALSLKGNDAVNRPDGKNLPDEFVERANKAASEIEGRLENAAQREAFRRRVTPMQDSMYQRLAVHRVDQERAYAGEQRKATIDTAIYRGGVLWGDKEEVQRSEDTIRLMVEQGIEADGVAGDPQIREARMLAELSPLHSAVINGMADAHRVDLAREYYQRNSASMTLQARDRAMQLLETADFEERTQEISGGLYAKHGGNAAAAIAEAREKLSGKEEDAVINRLKGLDADRVAFRERAQSDAADAAWRIYANDRGMDNIPPSLLAAMDGRDIEAMRRTAAAESGGNDVKTDSEAYYYLTMMAADDPQQFAATDLRRFYDKLSPADRNHFANAQATLLGKTQDHGVATAQQQIAATIKLLGLVDKRAGLFAQEANKALDAAQQDAGRKLTQEERQKTIDWLASDASTRAKFFGIDMPFGASSRVFEAEAAGLPYTVKFSDADKRKARSALERRGVVNPTDEQVDAVIRAVRGVK
;
A
#
# COMPACT_ATOMS: atom_id res chain seq x y z
N MET A 1 71.15 56.85 -83.72
CA MET A 1 70.16 55.76 -83.56
C MET A 1 69.50 55.94 -82.21
N PRO A 2 68.15 55.96 -82.11
CA PRO A 2 67.48 56.11 -80.82
C PRO A 2 67.64 54.84 -79.98
N ASP A 3 67.73 55.00 -78.65
CA ASP A 3 67.90 53.94 -77.65
C ASP A 3 66.64 53.07 -77.51
N ILE A 4 66.42 52.20 -78.50
CA ILE A 4 65.30 51.27 -78.60
C ILE A 4 65.41 50.16 -77.53
N ALA A 5 66.63 49.83 -77.09
CA ALA A 5 66.87 48.81 -76.06
C ALA A 5 66.45 49.28 -74.66
N GLY A 6 66.74 50.54 -74.30
CA GLY A 6 66.30 51.13 -73.02
C GLY A 6 64.79 51.39 -72.93
N GLN A 7 64.09 51.54 -74.06
CA GLN A 7 62.61 51.63 -74.10
C GLN A 7 61.96 50.25 -73.96
N GLN A 8 62.45 49.23 -74.68
CA GLN A 8 61.95 47.85 -74.55
C GLN A 8 62.13 47.28 -73.13
N MET A 9 63.26 47.56 -72.48
CA MET A 9 63.50 47.11 -71.10
C MET A 9 62.56 47.78 -70.09
N ARG A 10 62.20 49.05 -70.31
CA ARG A 10 61.24 49.78 -69.44
C ARG A 10 59.81 49.29 -69.63
N GLU A 11 59.40 48.99 -70.86
CA GLU A 11 58.08 48.40 -71.14
C GLU A 11 57.97 46.97 -70.59
N ALA A 12 59.02 46.15 -70.72
CA ALA A 12 59.08 44.81 -70.13
C ALA A 12 59.04 44.85 -68.59
N GLY A 13 59.77 45.80 -67.96
CA GLY A 13 59.74 46.01 -66.51
C GLY A 13 58.38 46.46 -65.99
N GLN A 14 57.70 47.37 -66.70
CA GLN A 14 56.33 47.81 -66.36
C GLN A 14 55.30 46.69 -66.58
N ALA A 15 55.44 45.87 -67.62
CA ALA A 15 54.57 44.71 -67.86
C ALA A 15 54.75 43.64 -66.78
N MET A 16 55.98 43.35 -66.36
CA MET A 16 56.28 42.46 -65.23
C MET A 16 55.71 42.99 -63.91
N GLN A 17 55.83 44.30 -63.65
CA GLN A 17 55.23 44.90 -62.44
C GLN A 17 53.70 44.82 -62.43
N ARG A 18 53.04 45.04 -63.58
CA ARG A 18 51.58 44.87 -63.70
C ARG A 18 51.17 43.41 -63.51
N ALA A 19 51.88 42.46 -64.13
CA ALA A 19 51.64 41.03 -63.94
C ALA A 19 51.84 40.58 -62.48
N GLY A 20 52.90 41.05 -61.81
CA GLY A 20 53.13 40.79 -60.38
C GLY A 20 52.05 41.40 -59.48
N SER A 21 51.52 42.57 -59.83
CA SER A 21 50.41 43.21 -59.10
C SER A 21 49.08 42.46 -59.25
N GLU A 22 48.80 41.91 -60.44
CA GLU A 22 47.58 41.12 -60.69
C GLU A 22 47.65 39.74 -60.04
N VAL A 23 48.81 39.07 -60.08
CA VAL A 23 49.00 37.80 -59.36
C VAL A 23 48.87 38.00 -57.84
N SER A 24 49.39 39.12 -57.31
CA SER A 24 49.22 39.47 -55.90
C SER A 24 47.75 39.70 -55.54
N ARG A 25 46.98 40.40 -56.38
CA ARG A 25 45.53 40.60 -56.18
C ARG A 25 44.75 39.29 -56.21
N ILE A 26 45.05 38.40 -57.16
CA ILE A 26 44.40 37.09 -57.29
C ILE A 26 44.72 36.22 -56.06
N ALA A 27 45.98 36.20 -55.61
CA ALA A 27 46.39 35.47 -54.42
C ALA A 27 45.69 36.00 -53.16
N LEU A 28 45.56 37.32 -53.03
CA LEU A 28 44.88 37.97 -51.91
C LEU A 28 43.38 37.67 -51.90
N HIS A 29 42.75 37.66 -53.08
CA HIS A 29 41.34 37.27 -53.24
C HIS A 29 41.10 35.79 -52.91
N LEU A 30 41.94 34.88 -53.40
CA LEU A 30 41.87 33.45 -53.06
C LEU A 30 42.07 33.21 -51.56
N ALA A 31 43.00 33.93 -50.93
CA ALA A 31 43.20 33.86 -49.48
C ALA A 31 42.00 34.40 -48.69
N GLN A 32 41.35 35.47 -49.16
CA GLN A 32 40.12 35.99 -48.58
C GLN A 32 38.97 34.99 -48.69
N GLN A 33 38.73 34.42 -49.87
CA GLN A 33 37.69 33.41 -50.09
C GLN A 33 37.88 32.14 -49.23
N ALA A 34 39.14 31.68 -49.09
CA ALA A 34 39.45 30.54 -48.23
C ALA A 34 39.17 30.84 -46.74
N ASN A 35 39.50 32.06 -46.29
CA ASN A 35 39.21 32.50 -44.92
C ASN A 35 37.70 32.62 -44.67
N GLU A 36 36.94 33.15 -45.63
CA GLU A 36 35.48 33.26 -45.54
C GLU A 36 34.82 31.88 -45.47
N THR A 37 35.21 30.95 -46.33
CA THR A 37 34.64 29.58 -46.35
C THR A 37 34.87 28.85 -45.02
N ARG A 38 36.04 29.02 -44.40
CA ARG A 38 36.33 28.47 -43.07
C ARG A 38 35.48 29.13 -41.97
N ALA A 39 35.32 30.45 -42.02
CA ALA A 39 34.46 31.17 -41.09
C ALA A 39 32.97 30.80 -41.27
N ASP A 40 32.51 30.50 -42.48
CA ASP A 40 31.15 30.03 -42.78
C ASP A 40 30.88 28.63 -42.19
N ALA A 41 31.85 27.72 -42.31
CA ALA A 41 31.76 26.40 -41.71
C ALA A 41 31.68 26.48 -40.18
N ALA A 42 32.53 27.30 -39.56
CA ALA A 42 32.49 27.59 -38.13
C ALA A 42 31.17 28.24 -37.69
N LEU A 43 30.64 29.17 -38.49
CA LEU A 43 29.34 29.78 -38.24
C LEU A 43 28.21 28.75 -38.28
N THR A 44 28.25 27.81 -39.24
CA THR A 44 27.24 26.74 -39.34
C THR A 44 27.22 25.87 -38.09
N GLU A 45 28.38 25.58 -37.54
CA GLU A 45 28.50 24.85 -36.27
C GLU A 45 27.93 25.65 -35.11
N TYR A 46 28.26 26.94 -35.02
CA TYR A 46 27.72 27.83 -33.99
C TYR A 46 26.20 27.98 -34.09
N VAL A 47 25.64 28.10 -35.29
CA VAL A 47 24.19 28.21 -35.52
C VAL A 47 23.44 26.99 -34.96
N ARG A 48 24.02 25.79 -35.09
CA ARG A 48 23.44 24.58 -34.46
C ARG A 48 23.46 24.68 -32.94
N ALA A 49 24.61 25.01 -32.36
CA ALA A 49 24.75 25.17 -30.92
C ALA A 49 23.80 26.25 -30.36
N ASP A 50 23.72 27.43 -30.99
CA ASP A 50 22.80 28.51 -30.64
C ASP A 50 21.34 28.05 -30.72
N THR A 51 20.98 27.29 -31.77
CA THR A 51 19.61 26.75 -31.92
C THR A 51 19.27 25.78 -30.79
N ASP A 52 20.14 24.83 -30.49
CA ASP A 52 19.93 23.83 -29.44
C ASP A 52 19.79 24.50 -28.06
N LEU A 53 20.67 25.46 -27.76
CA LEU A 53 20.62 26.25 -26.52
C LEU A 53 19.32 27.06 -26.41
N ARG A 54 18.84 27.66 -27.50
CA ARG A 54 17.56 28.38 -27.49
C ARG A 54 16.38 27.46 -27.25
N LEU A 55 16.37 26.28 -27.89
CA LEU A 55 15.30 25.30 -27.70
C LEU A 55 15.24 24.82 -26.25
N GLU A 56 16.40 24.52 -25.67
CA GLU A 56 16.52 24.13 -24.27
C GLU A 56 16.02 25.26 -23.34
N ALA A 57 16.51 26.49 -23.52
CA ALA A 57 16.12 27.61 -22.68
C ALA A 57 14.61 27.95 -22.75
N LEU A 58 14.04 27.92 -23.96
CA LEU A 58 12.61 28.20 -24.17
C LEU A 58 11.68 27.08 -23.68
N SER A 59 12.23 25.87 -23.49
CA SER A 59 11.49 24.75 -22.91
C SER A 59 11.28 24.89 -21.40
N LEU A 60 12.12 25.67 -20.71
CA LEU A 60 11.98 25.94 -19.28
C LEU A 60 10.78 26.86 -19.04
N LYS A 61 9.92 26.50 -18.08
CA LYS A 61 8.65 27.19 -17.77
C LYS A 61 8.52 27.49 -16.27
N GLY A 62 7.69 28.48 -15.94
CA GLY A 62 7.36 28.84 -14.56
C GLY A 62 8.61 29.01 -13.68
N ASN A 63 8.62 28.33 -12.53
CA ASN A 63 9.72 28.39 -11.57
C ASN A 63 11.09 28.04 -12.17
N ASP A 64 11.17 27.07 -13.09
CA ASP A 64 12.45 26.59 -13.63
C ASP A 64 13.13 27.62 -14.57
N ALA A 65 12.34 28.54 -15.13
CA ALA A 65 12.84 29.66 -15.93
C ALA A 65 13.17 30.90 -15.07
N VAL A 66 12.51 31.05 -13.92
CA VAL A 66 12.65 32.22 -13.03
C VAL A 66 13.77 32.02 -12.01
N ASN A 67 13.80 30.85 -11.36
CA ASN A 67 14.71 30.50 -10.27
C ASN A 67 15.67 29.40 -10.75
N ARG A 68 16.87 29.80 -11.20
CA ARG A 68 17.89 28.87 -11.70
C ARG A 68 18.76 28.32 -10.56
N PRO A 69 19.20 27.05 -10.62
CA PRO A 69 19.98 26.41 -9.54
C PRO A 69 21.33 27.07 -9.24
N ASP A 70 21.95 27.73 -10.22
CA ASP A 70 23.26 28.36 -10.12
C ASP A 70 23.19 29.85 -9.72
N GLY A 71 21.98 30.37 -9.46
CA GLY A 71 21.74 31.77 -9.11
C GLY A 71 21.90 32.76 -10.27
N LYS A 72 22.21 32.29 -11.49
CA LYS A 72 22.23 33.14 -12.69
C LYS A 72 20.81 33.31 -13.23
N ASN A 73 20.54 34.42 -13.89
CA ASN A 73 19.26 34.52 -14.61
C ASN A 73 19.33 33.67 -15.90
N LEU A 74 18.17 33.27 -16.41
CA LEU A 74 18.07 32.42 -17.61
C LEU A 74 18.86 32.98 -18.82
N PRO A 75 18.77 34.28 -19.18
CA PRO A 75 19.63 34.84 -20.23
C PRO A 75 21.13 34.66 -20.00
N ASP A 76 21.62 34.98 -18.80
CA ASP A 76 23.05 34.99 -18.47
C ASP A 76 23.65 33.58 -18.54
N GLU A 77 22.97 32.58 -17.98
CA GLU A 77 23.41 31.17 -18.02
C GLU A 77 23.58 30.69 -19.48
N PHE A 78 22.57 30.92 -20.30
CA PHE A 78 22.55 30.38 -21.65
C PHE A 78 23.42 31.19 -22.62
N VAL A 79 23.59 32.50 -22.41
CA VAL A 79 24.56 33.31 -23.15
C VAL A 79 25.99 32.95 -22.76
N GLU A 80 26.27 32.60 -21.49
CA GLU A 80 27.58 32.09 -21.09
C GLU A 80 27.92 30.76 -21.78
N ARG A 81 26.94 29.86 -21.87
CA ARG A 81 27.08 28.60 -22.64
C ARG A 81 27.31 28.87 -24.12
N ALA A 82 26.61 29.84 -24.71
CA ALA A 82 26.82 30.27 -26.08
C ALA A 82 28.21 30.90 -26.30
N ASN A 83 28.69 31.72 -25.37
CA ASN A 83 30.04 32.30 -25.37
C ASN A 83 31.13 31.22 -25.30
N LYS A 84 30.92 30.19 -24.48
CA LYS A 84 31.82 29.04 -24.41
C LYS A 84 31.89 28.28 -25.73
N ALA A 85 30.73 27.97 -26.32
CA ALA A 85 30.67 27.32 -27.64
C ALA A 85 31.35 28.16 -28.73
N ALA A 86 31.12 29.47 -28.76
CA ALA A 86 31.80 30.38 -29.68
C ALA A 86 33.32 30.39 -29.49
N SER A 87 33.80 30.40 -28.24
CA SER A 87 35.23 30.38 -27.92
C SER A 87 35.92 29.07 -28.36
N GLU A 88 35.24 27.93 -28.17
CA GLU A 88 35.73 26.61 -28.60
C GLU A 88 35.79 26.48 -30.13
N ILE A 89 34.84 27.09 -30.84
CA ILE A 89 34.85 27.16 -32.31
C ILE A 89 35.93 28.11 -32.80
N GLU A 90 36.04 29.31 -32.22
CA GLU A 90 37.06 30.31 -32.59
C GLU A 90 38.49 29.78 -32.39
N GLY A 91 38.72 29.00 -31.33
CA GLY A 91 40.02 28.37 -31.04
C GLY A 91 40.49 27.37 -32.10
N ARG A 92 39.59 26.86 -32.95
CA ARG A 92 39.94 25.95 -34.07
C ARG A 92 40.22 26.67 -35.38
N LEU A 93 40.01 27.99 -35.45
CA LEU A 93 40.29 28.78 -36.64
C LEU A 93 41.78 29.08 -36.76
N GLU A 94 42.30 28.99 -37.99
CA GLU A 94 43.74 28.93 -38.28
C GLU A 94 44.42 30.30 -38.14
N ASN A 95 43.69 31.40 -38.38
CA ASN A 95 44.27 32.74 -38.39
C ASN A 95 43.33 33.83 -37.86
N ALA A 96 43.90 35.02 -37.63
CA ALA A 96 43.18 36.16 -37.06
C ALA A 96 42.06 36.69 -37.97
N ALA A 97 42.21 36.59 -39.31
CA ALA A 97 41.19 37.05 -40.24
C ALA A 97 39.94 36.16 -40.19
N GLN A 98 40.10 34.84 -40.09
CA GLN A 98 39.01 33.87 -39.88
C GLN A 98 38.30 34.12 -38.55
N ARG A 99 39.06 34.29 -37.46
CA ARG A 99 38.50 34.58 -36.12
C ARG A 99 37.69 35.87 -36.10
N GLU A 100 38.20 36.93 -36.71
CA GLU A 100 37.51 38.21 -36.79
C GLU A 100 36.25 38.16 -37.68
N ALA A 101 36.28 37.41 -38.79
CA ALA A 101 35.10 37.18 -39.61
C ALA A 101 34.01 36.41 -38.85
N PHE A 102 34.40 35.39 -38.07
CA PHE A 102 33.49 34.62 -37.24
C PHE A 102 32.86 35.45 -36.11
N ARG A 103 33.68 36.15 -35.30
CA ARG A 103 33.19 36.97 -34.17
C ARG A 103 32.16 38.01 -34.59
N ARG A 104 32.40 38.72 -35.71
CA ARG A 104 31.48 39.72 -36.25
C ARG A 104 30.09 39.18 -36.56
N ARG A 105 29.95 37.88 -36.80
CA ARG A 105 28.67 37.22 -37.10
C ARG A 105 28.03 36.58 -35.87
N VAL A 106 28.83 36.15 -34.90
CA VAL A 106 28.34 35.54 -33.65
C VAL A 106 27.78 36.56 -32.68
N THR A 107 28.42 37.73 -32.52
CA THR A 107 27.99 38.72 -31.53
C THR A 107 26.50 39.13 -31.67
N PRO A 108 25.98 39.46 -32.88
CA PRO A 108 24.55 39.78 -33.02
C PRO A 108 23.61 38.61 -32.69
N MET A 109 24.07 37.36 -32.88
CA MET A 109 23.29 36.17 -32.53
C MET A 109 23.17 36.04 -31.01
N GLN A 110 24.26 36.26 -30.27
CA GLN A 110 24.28 36.25 -28.82
C GLN A 110 23.39 37.35 -28.23
N ASP A 111 23.45 38.56 -28.78
CA ASP A 111 22.57 39.66 -28.38
C ASP A 111 21.09 39.30 -28.62
N SER A 112 20.78 38.74 -29.79
CA SER A 112 19.44 38.25 -30.13
C SER A 112 18.96 37.15 -29.17
N MET A 113 19.86 36.27 -28.73
CA MET A 113 19.57 35.22 -27.76
C MET A 113 19.20 35.84 -26.41
N TYR A 114 20.04 36.75 -25.91
CA TYR A 114 19.81 37.44 -24.65
C TYR A 114 18.43 38.13 -24.64
N GLN A 115 18.13 38.94 -25.66
CA GLN A 115 16.87 39.68 -25.74
C GLN A 115 15.65 38.74 -25.73
N ARG A 116 15.72 37.64 -26.48
CA ARG A 116 14.62 36.67 -26.56
C ARG A 116 14.40 35.94 -25.24
N LEU A 117 15.48 35.52 -24.57
CA LEU A 117 15.39 34.85 -23.28
C LEU A 117 14.96 35.80 -22.17
N ALA A 118 15.31 37.10 -22.26
CA ALA A 118 14.85 38.10 -21.32
C ALA A 118 13.33 38.27 -21.38
N VAL A 119 12.75 38.37 -22.59
CA VAL A 119 11.29 38.41 -22.77
C VAL A 119 10.63 37.13 -22.27
N HIS A 120 11.13 35.97 -22.67
CA HIS A 120 10.59 34.68 -22.22
C HIS A 120 10.61 34.56 -20.70
N ARG A 121 11.69 34.98 -20.03
CA ARG A 121 11.78 34.97 -18.56
C ARG A 121 10.71 35.85 -17.93
N VAL A 122 10.48 37.05 -18.44
CA VAL A 122 9.41 37.95 -17.93
C VAL A 122 8.03 37.31 -18.10
N ASP A 123 7.78 36.65 -19.23
CA ASP A 123 6.52 35.92 -19.45
C ASP A 123 6.36 34.76 -18.46
N GLN A 124 7.44 34.01 -18.19
CA GLN A 124 7.43 32.93 -17.20
C GLN A 124 7.29 33.45 -15.76
N GLU A 125 7.84 34.62 -15.44
CA GLU A 125 7.66 35.27 -14.14
C GLU A 125 6.21 35.63 -13.88
N ARG A 126 5.52 36.18 -14.90
CA ARG A 126 4.07 36.44 -14.83
C ARG A 126 3.26 35.16 -14.65
N ALA A 127 3.59 34.11 -15.41
CA ALA A 127 2.93 32.82 -15.29
C ALA A 127 3.11 32.21 -13.89
N TYR A 128 4.35 32.20 -13.38
CA TYR A 128 4.66 31.72 -12.05
C TYR A 128 3.94 32.51 -10.96
N ALA A 129 3.90 33.84 -11.05
CA ALA A 129 3.15 34.67 -10.11
C ALA A 129 1.64 34.34 -10.13
N GLY A 130 1.08 34.03 -11.31
CA GLY A 130 -0.30 33.54 -11.45
C GLY A 130 -0.54 32.20 -10.76
N GLU A 131 0.38 31.25 -10.93
CA GLU A 131 0.33 29.95 -10.24
C GLU A 131 0.39 30.11 -8.71
N GLN A 132 1.27 30.97 -8.20
CA GLN A 132 1.37 31.24 -6.76
C GLN A 132 0.11 31.89 -6.19
N ARG A 133 -0.50 32.85 -6.90
CA ARG A 133 -1.79 33.43 -6.51
C ARG A 133 -2.87 32.36 -6.45
N LYS A 134 -2.96 31.49 -7.46
CA LYS A 134 -3.92 30.39 -7.48
C LYS A 134 -3.72 29.44 -6.30
N ALA A 135 -2.49 29.02 -6.04
CA ALA A 135 -2.19 28.15 -4.90
C ALA A 135 -2.57 28.79 -3.55
N THR A 136 -2.38 30.11 -3.42
CA THR A 136 -2.80 30.88 -2.24
C THR A 136 -4.31 30.90 -2.08
N ILE A 137 -5.07 31.11 -3.17
CA ILE A 137 -6.54 31.04 -3.19
C ILE A 137 -7.01 29.63 -2.80
N ASP A 138 -6.47 28.59 -3.43
CA ASP A 138 -6.85 27.20 -3.17
C ASP A 138 -6.58 26.83 -1.69
N THR A 139 -5.48 27.33 -1.12
CA THR A 139 -5.16 27.17 0.31
C THR A 139 -6.16 27.91 1.22
N ALA A 140 -6.55 29.14 0.87
CA ALA A 140 -7.52 29.91 1.62
C ALA A 140 -8.92 29.24 1.60
N ILE A 141 -9.34 28.70 0.44
CA ILE A 141 -10.56 27.91 0.30
C ILE A 141 -10.54 26.70 1.23
N TYR A 142 -9.46 25.93 1.20
CA TYR A 142 -9.31 24.75 2.07
C TYR A 142 -9.38 25.12 3.55
N ARG A 143 -8.62 26.14 3.98
CA ARG A 143 -8.59 26.60 5.38
C ARG A 143 -9.95 27.08 5.85
N GLY A 144 -10.60 27.94 5.08
CA GLY A 144 -11.92 28.47 5.44
C GLY A 144 -12.99 27.38 5.47
N GLY A 145 -12.93 26.43 4.53
CA GLY A 145 -13.84 25.28 4.48
C GLY A 145 -13.68 24.32 5.66
N VAL A 146 -12.45 23.97 6.03
CA VAL A 146 -12.17 23.03 7.14
C VAL A 146 -12.36 23.68 8.51
N LEU A 147 -11.91 24.94 8.65
CA LEU A 147 -11.97 25.71 9.89
C LEU A 147 -13.23 26.58 9.95
N TRP A 148 -14.33 26.11 9.36
CA TRP A 148 -15.60 26.84 9.27
C TRP A 148 -16.16 27.30 10.64
N GLY A 149 -15.81 26.60 11.71
CA GLY A 149 -16.20 26.95 13.08
C GLY A 149 -15.48 28.18 13.63
N ASP A 150 -14.34 28.56 13.05
CA ASP A 150 -13.59 29.77 13.35
C ASP A 150 -13.99 30.88 12.35
N LYS A 151 -14.85 31.78 12.81
CA LYS A 151 -15.35 32.90 12.00
C LYS A 151 -14.23 33.84 11.55
N GLU A 152 -13.18 34.02 12.36
CA GLU A 152 -12.05 34.88 12.01
C GLU A 152 -11.19 34.25 10.91
N GLU A 153 -11.04 32.92 10.92
CA GLU A 153 -10.35 32.21 9.86
C GLU A 153 -11.12 32.26 8.53
N VAL A 154 -12.44 32.06 8.55
CA VAL A 154 -13.28 32.19 7.35
C VAL A 154 -13.16 33.60 6.74
N GLN A 155 -13.21 34.63 7.58
CA GLN A 155 -13.04 36.01 7.11
C GLN A 155 -11.63 36.25 6.54
N ARG A 156 -10.58 35.78 7.23
CA ARG A 156 -9.20 35.91 6.74
C ARG A 156 -8.99 35.19 5.40
N SER A 157 -9.61 34.02 5.22
CA SER A 157 -9.62 33.31 3.94
C SER A 157 -10.31 34.12 2.85
N GLU A 158 -11.48 34.70 3.14
CA GLU A 158 -12.20 35.56 2.20
C GLU A 158 -11.36 36.77 1.78
N ASP A 159 -10.79 37.49 2.75
CA ASP A 159 -9.95 38.67 2.51
C ASP A 159 -8.71 38.31 1.67
N THR A 160 -8.12 37.14 1.93
CA THR A 160 -6.99 36.63 1.15
C THR A 160 -7.39 36.38 -0.31
N ILE A 161 -8.53 35.74 -0.55
CA ILE A 161 -9.03 35.49 -1.91
C ILE A 161 -9.29 36.82 -2.62
N ARG A 162 -9.99 37.76 -1.96
CA ARG A 162 -10.24 39.10 -2.50
C ARG A 162 -8.95 39.79 -2.91
N LEU A 163 -7.93 39.78 -2.05
CA LEU A 163 -6.64 40.38 -2.33
C LEU A 163 -5.94 39.73 -3.54
N MET A 164 -5.92 38.39 -3.61
CA MET A 164 -5.28 37.67 -4.72
C MET A 164 -6.00 37.88 -6.05
N VAL A 165 -7.33 37.95 -6.04
CA VAL A 165 -8.15 38.27 -7.22
C VAL A 165 -7.83 39.67 -7.72
N GLU A 166 -7.76 40.65 -6.82
CA GLU A 166 -7.43 42.04 -7.15
C GLU A 166 -6.03 42.16 -7.75
N GLN A 167 -5.03 41.53 -7.14
CA GLN A 167 -3.68 41.48 -7.71
C GLN A 167 -3.65 40.83 -9.11
N GLY A 168 -4.46 39.80 -9.34
CA GLY A 168 -4.60 39.17 -10.66
C GLY A 168 -5.23 40.11 -11.69
N ILE A 169 -6.27 40.86 -11.30
CA ILE A 169 -6.95 41.85 -12.15
C ILE A 169 -6.00 42.99 -12.55
N GLU A 170 -5.20 43.49 -11.61
CA GLU A 170 -4.17 44.50 -11.87
C GLU A 170 -3.09 43.97 -12.81
N ALA A 171 -2.59 42.76 -12.56
CA ALA A 171 -1.56 42.13 -13.40
C ALA A 171 -2.03 41.91 -14.84
N ASP A 172 -3.30 41.60 -15.05
CA ASP A 172 -3.91 41.40 -16.36
C ASP A 172 -4.26 42.72 -17.07
N GLY A 173 -4.14 43.87 -16.41
CA GLY A 173 -4.44 45.18 -16.98
C GLY A 173 -5.94 45.46 -17.19
N VAL A 174 -6.82 44.70 -16.53
CA VAL A 174 -8.29 44.79 -16.68
C VAL A 174 -8.98 45.48 -15.51
N ALA A 175 -8.22 46.17 -14.64
CA ALA A 175 -8.74 46.83 -13.43
C ALA A 175 -9.83 47.88 -13.69
N GLY A 176 -9.88 48.44 -14.91
CA GLY A 176 -10.89 49.43 -15.31
C GLY A 176 -12.26 48.85 -15.69
N ASP A 177 -12.43 47.52 -15.75
CA ASP A 177 -13.70 46.88 -16.10
C ASP A 177 -14.39 46.31 -14.84
N PRO A 178 -15.46 46.95 -14.35
CA PRO A 178 -16.19 46.49 -13.16
C PRO A 178 -16.86 45.14 -13.34
N GLN A 179 -17.29 44.78 -14.56
CA GLN A 179 -17.98 43.52 -14.83
C GLN A 179 -17.01 42.34 -14.76
N ILE A 180 -15.80 42.50 -15.32
CA ILE A 180 -14.75 41.48 -15.20
C ILE A 180 -14.35 41.30 -13.73
N ARG A 181 -14.21 42.41 -13.00
CA ARG A 181 -13.88 42.38 -11.57
C ARG A 181 -14.93 41.63 -10.76
N GLU A 182 -16.20 41.98 -10.92
CA GLU A 182 -17.31 41.31 -10.23
C GLU A 182 -17.39 39.83 -10.59
N ALA A 183 -17.30 39.49 -11.88
CA ALA A 183 -17.36 38.11 -12.34
C ALA A 183 -16.22 37.25 -11.76
N ARG A 184 -14.98 37.76 -11.74
CA ARG A 184 -13.83 37.05 -11.14
C ARG A 184 -14.00 36.90 -9.64
N MET A 185 -14.47 37.94 -8.95
CA MET A 185 -14.71 37.89 -7.52
C MET A 185 -15.75 36.83 -7.15
N LEU A 186 -16.88 36.80 -7.87
CA LEU A 186 -17.90 35.78 -7.69
C LEU A 186 -17.36 34.38 -7.98
N ALA A 187 -16.58 34.22 -9.06
CA ALA A 187 -16.02 32.93 -9.45
C ALA A 187 -15.08 32.35 -8.39
N GLU A 188 -14.19 33.17 -7.81
CA GLU A 188 -13.17 32.72 -6.86
C GLU A 188 -13.67 32.66 -5.41
N LEU A 189 -14.69 33.45 -5.03
CA LEU A 189 -15.33 33.34 -3.69
C LEU A 189 -16.33 32.20 -3.59
N SER A 190 -16.97 31.80 -4.71
CA SER A 190 -17.97 30.73 -4.70
C SER A 190 -17.46 29.40 -4.11
N PRO A 191 -16.24 28.92 -4.43
CA PRO A 191 -15.68 27.72 -3.84
C PRO A 191 -15.48 27.83 -2.32
N LEU A 192 -15.05 28.99 -1.80
CA LEU A 192 -14.91 29.19 -0.35
C LEU A 192 -16.27 29.03 0.33
N HIS A 193 -17.29 29.76 -0.12
CA HIS A 193 -18.63 29.67 0.48
C HIS A 193 -19.21 28.26 0.36
N SER A 194 -19.02 27.60 -0.78
CA SER A 194 -19.42 26.20 -0.97
C SER A 194 -18.72 25.28 0.04
N ALA A 195 -17.41 25.45 0.23
CA ALA A 195 -16.64 24.63 1.16
C ALA A 195 -17.08 24.83 2.62
N VAL A 196 -17.38 26.06 3.02
CA VAL A 196 -17.91 26.37 4.36
C VAL A 196 -19.29 25.74 4.58
N ILE A 197 -20.20 25.87 3.61
CA ILE A 197 -21.54 25.28 3.67
C ILE A 197 -21.45 23.75 3.74
N ASN A 198 -20.59 23.13 2.91
CA ASN A 198 -20.33 21.70 2.95
C ASN A 198 -19.82 21.26 4.32
N GLY A 199 -18.80 21.95 4.86
CA GLY A 199 -18.23 21.64 6.17
C GLY A 199 -19.27 21.70 7.30
N MET A 200 -20.19 22.66 7.26
CA MET A 200 -21.30 22.76 8.21
C MET A 200 -22.34 21.64 8.01
N ALA A 201 -22.70 21.32 6.76
CA ALA A 201 -23.65 20.26 6.45
C ALA A 201 -23.12 18.88 6.88
N ASP A 202 -21.85 18.58 6.58
CA ASP A 202 -21.17 17.34 6.96
C ASP A 202 -21.05 17.18 8.49
N ALA A 203 -20.97 18.30 9.21
CA ALA A 203 -20.99 18.32 10.68
C ALA A 203 -22.39 18.24 11.29
N HIS A 204 -23.42 17.94 10.49
CA HIS A 204 -24.83 17.93 10.87
C HIS A 204 -25.26 19.25 11.54
N ARG A 205 -24.81 20.38 10.98
CA ARG A 205 -25.17 21.74 11.40
C ARG A 205 -25.92 22.46 10.28
N VAL A 206 -27.00 21.86 9.78
CA VAL A 206 -27.74 22.34 8.60
C VAL A 206 -28.32 23.74 8.83
N ASP A 207 -28.76 24.04 10.05
CA ASP A 207 -29.23 25.39 10.42
C ASP A 207 -28.16 26.47 10.26
N LEU A 208 -26.93 26.19 10.72
CA LEU A 208 -25.81 27.13 10.55
C LEU A 208 -25.42 27.27 9.08
N ALA A 209 -25.43 26.16 8.33
CA ALA A 209 -25.16 26.16 6.90
C ALA A 209 -26.18 27.05 6.14
N ARG A 210 -27.45 26.97 6.52
CA ARG A 210 -28.54 27.80 5.98
C ARG A 210 -28.37 29.28 6.32
N GLU A 211 -28.06 29.60 7.57
CA GLU A 211 -27.77 30.98 8.01
C GLU A 211 -26.57 31.57 7.24
N TYR A 212 -25.51 30.77 7.08
CA TYR A 212 -24.33 31.17 6.31
C TYR A 212 -24.66 31.39 4.83
N TYR A 213 -25.41 30.49 4.20
CA TYR A 213 -25.87 30.63 2.82
C TYR A 213 -26.69 31.91 2.63
N GLN A 214 -27.64 32.20 3.51
CA GLN A 214 -28.47 33.41 3.40
C GLN A 214 -27.64 34.69 3.42
N ARG A 215 -26.59 34.74 4.24
CA ARG A 215 -25.68 35.90 4.33
C ARG A 215 -24.74 36.03 3.12
N ASN A 216 -24.25 34.91 2.60
CA ASN A 216 -23.16 34.90 1.62
C ASN A 216 -23.58 34.51 0.20
N SER A 217 -24.83 34.12 -0.03
CA SER A 217 -25.29 33.71 -1.36
C SER A 217 -25.06 34.80 -2.42
N ALA A 218 -25.15 36.07 -2.05
CA ALA A 218 -24.92 37.20 -2.94
C ALA A 218 -23.51 37.19 -3.59
N SER A 219 -22.47 36.74 -2.87
CA SER A 219 -21.10 36.60 -3.38
C SER A 219 -20.82 35.27 -4.09
N MET A 220 -21.87 34.47 -4.34
CA MET A 220 -21.77 33.22 -5.09
C MET A 220 -22.34 33.34 -6.51
N THR A 221 -21.76 32.58 -7.43
CA THR A 221 -22.32 32.34 -8.77
C THR A 221 -23.65 31.60 -8.70
N LEU A 222 -24.51 31.75 -9.71
CA LEU A 222 -25.81 31.06 -9.77
C LEU A 222 -25.69 29.54 -9.65
N GLN A 223 -24.69 28.95 -10.30
CA GLN A 223 -24.44 27.51 -10.23
C GLN A 223 -24.03 27.07 -8.82
N ALA A 224 -23.18 27.84 -8.14
CA ALA A 224 -22.79 27.53 -6.76
C ALA A 224 -23.98 27.67 -5.80
N ARG A 225 -24.85 28.66 -6.01
CA ARG A 225 -26.08 28.83 -5.23
C ARG A 225 -27.02 27.63 -5.38
N ASP A 226 -27.24 27.17 -6.61
CA ASP A 226 -28.09 26.01 -6.90
C ASP A 226 -27.57 24.74 -6.20
N ARG A 227 -26.26 24.47 -6.32
CA ARG A 227 -25.63 23.33 -5.63
C ARG A 227 -25.74 23.43 -4.11
N ALA A 228 -25.51 24.62 -3.55
CA ALA A 228 -25.65 24.83 -2.11
C ALA A 228 -27.09 24.61 -1.64
N MET A 229 -28.10 25.07 -2.40
CA MET A 229 -29.51 24.80 -2.07
C MET A 229 -29.83 23.31 -2.12
N GLN A 230 -29.42 22.60 -3.17
CA GLN A 230 -29.64 21.15 -3.29
C GLN A 230 -29.00 20.37 -2.13
N LEU A 231 -27.79 20.77 -1.72
CA LEU A 231 -27.13 20.19 -0.56
C LEU A 231 -27.92 20.45 0.72
N LEU A 232 -28.34 21.68 0.96
CA LEU A 232 -29.10 22.06 2.17
C LEU A 232 -30.45 21.34 2.22
N GLU A 233 -31.14 21.17 1.09
CA GLU A 233 -32.38 20.39 1.01
C GLU A 233 -32.15 18.92 1.32
N THR A 234 -31.06 18.34 0.79
CA THR A 234 -30.71 16.94 1.05
C THR A 234 -30.35 16.73 2.52
N ALA A 235 -29.53 17.62 3.09
CA ALA A 235 -29.11 17.53 4.48
C ALA A 235 -30.28 17.74 5.46
N ASP A 236 -31.19 18.68 5.17
CA ASP A 236 -32.42 18.89 5.96
C ASP A 236 -33.33 17.66 5.94
N PHE A 237 -33.50 17.06 4.75
CA PHE A 237 -34.27 15.83 4.61
C PHE A 237 -33.68 14.67 5.42
N GLU A 238 -32.36 14.49 5.36
CA GLU A 238 -31.66 13.45 6.12
C GLU A 238 -31.77 13.67 7.64
N GLU A 239 -31.52 14.89 8.12
CA GLU A 239 -31.62 15.24 9.54
C GLU A 239 -33.05 15.02 10.08
N ARG A 240 -34.07 15.53 9.37
CA ARG A 240 -35.48 15.40 9.77
C ARG A 240 -35.92 13.95 9.83
N THR A 241 -35.58 13.15 8.81
CA THR A 241 -35.96 11.74 8.77
C THR A 241 -35.20 10.90 9.81
N GLN A 242 -33.96 11.28 10.15
CA GLN A 242 -33.22 10.68 11.27
C GLN A 242 -33.90 10.99 12.61
N GLU A 243 -34.23 12.25 12.89
CA GLU A 243 -34.88 12.67 14.13
C GLU A 243 -36.24 11.96 14.32
N ILE A 244 -37.07 11.94 13.28
CA ILE A 244 -38.37 11.26 13.32
C ILE A 244 -38.20 9.77 13.58
N SER A 245 -37.29 9.11 12.86
CA SER A 245 -37.07 7.67 13.03
C SER A 245 -36.55 7.32 14.43
N GLY A 246 -35.58 8.08 14.95
CA GLY A 246 -35.06 7.91 16.30
C GLY A 246 -36.12 8.18 17.38
N GLY A 247 -36.91 9.24 17.21
CA GLY A 247 -38.01 9.60 18.10
C GLY A 247 -39.10 8.53 18.15
N LEU A 248 -39.53 8.01 16.99
CA LEU A 248 -40.50 6.92 16.91
C LEU A 248 -39.96 5.63 17.53
N TYR A 249 -38.70 5.27 17.23
CA TYR A 249 -38.10 4.06 17.78
C TYR A 249 -37.98 4.12 19.31
N ALA A 250 -37.53 5.26 19.85
CA ALA A 250 -37.43 5.47 21.29
C ALA A 250 -38.80 5.48 21.98
N LYS A 251 -39.79 6.16 21.39
CA LYS A 251 -41.17 6.21 21.91
C LYS A 251 -41.79 4.82 22.06
N HIS A 252 -41.50 3.92 21.13
CA HIS A 252 -42.00 2.54 21.16
C HIS A 252 -41.08 1.56 21.89
N GLY A 253 -40.13 2.04 22.70
CA GLY A 253 -39.23 1.19 23.50
C GLY A 253 -38.36 0.25 22.65
N GLY A 254 -37.99 0.69 21.44
CA GLY A 254 -37.24 -0.10 20.47
C GLY A 254 -38.06 -1.16 19.72
N ASN A 255 -39.40 -1.09 19.76
CA ASN A 255 -40.26 -1.93 18.93
C ASN A 255 -40.41 -1.31 17.53
N ALA A 256 -39.63 -1.80 16.57
CA ALA A 256 -39.63 -1.31 15.20
C ALA A 256 -40.98 -1.49 14.49
N ALA A 257 -41.70 -2.58 14.74
CA ALA A 257 -42.99 -2.83 14.11
C ALA A 257 -44.04 -1.79 14.52
N ALA A 258 -44.08 -1.42 15.80
CA ALA A 258 -44.95 -0.36 16.30
C ALA A 258 -44.54 1.02 15.79
N ALA A 259 -43.24 1.31 15.73
CA ALA A 259 -42.70 2.55 15.16
C ALA A 259 -43.02 2.70 13.66
N ILE A 260 -42.91 1.62 12.87
CA ILE A 260 -43.25 1.59 11.44
C ILE A 260 -44.75 1.81 11.23
N ALA A 261 -45.60 1.20 12.06
CA ALA A 261 -47.05 1.40 11.98
C ALA A 261 -47.42 2.87 12.21
N GLU A 262 -46.84 3.53 13.22
CA GLU A 262 -47.06 4.96 13.46
C GLU A 262 -46.48 5.84 12.35
N ALA A 263 -45.32 5.47 11.78
CA ALA A 263 -44.73 6.20 10.65
C ALA A 263 -45.66 6.22 9.42
N ARG A 264 -46.30 5.09 9.09
CA ARG A 264 -47.26 4.96 7.98
C ARG A 264 -48.56 5.74 8.20
N GLU A 265 -48.92 6.00 9.45
CA GLU A 265 -50.12 6.78 9.78
C GLU A 265 -49.87 8.29 9.66
N LYS A 266 -48.66 8.73 10.00
CA LYS A 266 -48.33 10.17 10.16
C LYS A 266 -47.53 10.78 9.02
N LEU A 267 -46.81 9.97 8.26
CA LEU A 267 -45.94 10.41 7.17
C LEU A 267 -46.52 9.96 5.83
N SER A 268 -46.03 10.56 4.74
CA SER A 268 -46.39 10.13 3.39
C SER A 268 -45.25 10.38 2.40
N GLY A 269 -45.24 9.60 1.32
CA GLY A 269 -44.30 9.79 0.20
C GLY A 269 -42.85 9.52 0.59
N LYS A 270 -41.91 10.33 0.06
CA LYS A 270 -40.47 10.10 0.24
C LYS A 270 -40.02 10.06 1.70
N GLU A 271 -40.65 10.86 2.56
CA GLU A 271 -40.33 10.93 3.99
C GLU A 271 -40.75 9.66 4.73
N GLU A 272 -41.93 9.11 4.41
CA GLU A 272 -42.40 7.82 4.92
C GLU A 272 -41.41 6.70 4.56
N ASP A 273 -41.06 6.60 3.27
CA ASP A 273 -40.15 5.56 2.77
C ASP A 273 -38.78 5.60 3.48
N ALA A 274 -38.23 6.81 3.64
CA ALA A 274 -36.94 7.02 4.29
C ALA A 274 -36.97 6.67 5.78
N VAL A 275 -38.01 7.07 6.51
CA VAL A 275 -38.17 6.75 7.94
C VAL A 275 -38.37 5.24 8.14
N ILE A 276 -39.22 4.60 7.33
CA ILE A 276 -39.45 3.15 7.41
C ILE A 276 -38.15 2.36 7.17
N ASN A 277 -37.37 2.74 6.16
CA ASN A 277 -36.11 2.06 5.87
C ASN A 277 -35.10 2.20 7.02
N ARG A 278 -35.00 3.38 7.64
CA ARG A 278 -34.15 3.56 8.84
C ARG A 278 -34.61 2.71 10.01
N LEU A 279 -35.93 2.67 10.29
CA LEU A 279 -36.49 1.85 11.37
C LEU A 279 -36.23 0.35 11.17
N LYS A 280 -36.29 -0.15 9.92
CA LYS A 280 -35.91 -1.53 9.60
C LYS A 280 -34.43 -1.80 9.84
N GLY A 281 -33.55 -0.85 9.49
CA GLY A 281 -32.12 -0.92 9.77
C GLY A 281 -31.82 -1.05 11.26
N LEU A 282 -32.43 -0.19 12.08
CA LEU A 282 -32.29 -0.25 13.54
C LEU A 282 -32.71 -1.60 14.14
N ASP A 283 -33.78 -2.21 13.60
CA ASP A 283 -34.23 -3.53 14.05
C ASP A 283 -33.24 -4.65 13.63
N ALA A 284 -32.78 -4.61 12.39
CA ALA A 284 -31.79 -5.56 11.87
C ALA A 284 -30.49 -5.53 12.69
N ASP A 285 -30.00 -4.33 13.01
CA ASP A 285 -28.81 -4.15 13.85
C ASP A 285 -29.04 -4.75 15.25
N ARG A 286 -30.20 -4.47 15.87
CA ARG A 286 -30.56 -5.00 17.18
C ARG A 286 -30.62 -6.53 17.19
N VAL A 287 -31.21 -7.15 16.15
CA VAL A 287 -31.26 -8.62 16.01
C VAL A 287 -29.85 -9.17 15.85
N ALA A 288 -29.03 -8.60 14.97
CA ALA A 288 -27.67 -9.04 14.73
C ALA A 288 -26.76 -8.93 15.97
N PHE A 289 -26.95 -7.91 16.82
CA PHE A 289 -26.24 -7.81 18.09
C PHE A 289 -26.70 -8.86 19.10
N ARG A 290 -28.01 -9.15 19.15
CA ARG A 290 -28.56 -10.19 20.03
C ARG A 290 -28.06 -11.57 19.65
N GLU A 291 -28.11 -11.92 18.36
CA GLU A 291 -27.64 -13.21 17.86
C GLU A 291 -26.15 -13.41 18.10
N ARG A 292 -25.33 -12.37 17.88
CA ARG A 292 -23.90 -12.41 18.23
C ARG A 292 -23.67 -12.64 19.72
N ALA A 293 -24.36 -11.88 20.58
CA ALA A 293 -24.24 -12.07 22.03
C ALA A 293 -24.67 -13.48 22.48
N GLN A 294 -25.71 -14.05 21.87
CA GLN A 294 -26.15 -15.43 22.12
C GLN A 294 -25.12 -16.46 21.66
N SER A 295 -24.51 -16.26 20.49
CA SER A 295 -23.43 -17.12 19.96
C SER A 295 -22.19 -17.08 20.85
N ASP A 296 -21.75 -15.89 21.24
CA ASP A 296 -20.59 -15.71 22.13
C ASP A 296 -20.83 -16.39 23.49
N ALA A 297 -22.05 -16.26 24.02
CA ALA A 297 -22.46 -16.94 25.25
C ALA A 297 -22.42 -18.47 25.10
N ALA A 298 -22.89 -18.99 23.97
CA ALA A 298 -22.87 -20.42 23.69
C ALA A 298 -21.44 -20.95 23.59
N ASP A 299 -20.56 -20.27 22.86
CA ASP A 299 -19.15 -20.67 22.71
C ASP A 299 -18.40 -20.67 24.04
N ALA A 300 -18.64 -19.64 24.88
CA ALA A 300 -18.07 -19.59 26.22
C ALA A 300 -18.58 -20.73 27.10
N ALA A 301 -19.88 -21.03 27.05
CA ALA A 301 -20.48 -22.12 27.81
C ALA A 301 -19.93 -23.49 27.38
N TRP A 302 -19.79 -23.73 26.08
CA TRP A 302 -19.18 -24.96 25.54
C TRP A 302 -17.72 -25.12 25.94
N ARG A 303 -16.96 -24.02 26.02
CA ARG A 303 -15.57 -24.05 26.48
C ARG A 303 -15.46 -24.44 27.96
N ILE A 304 -16.32 -23.87 28.81
CA ILE A 304 -16.37 -24.22 30.25
C ILE A 304 -16.77 -25.68 30.41
N TYR A 305 -17.81 -26.11 29.70
CA TYR A 305 -18.28 -27.49 29.68
C TYR A 305 -17.15 -28.48 29.36
N ALA A 306 -16.35 -28.17 28.34
CA ALA A 306 -15.29 -29.05 27.86
C ALA A 306 -14.03 -29.06 28.76
N ASN A 307 -13.76 -27.99 29.51
CA ASN A 307 -12.60 -27.88 30.39
C ASN A 307 -12.85 -28.50 31.77
N ASP A 308 -13.99 -28.17 32.39
CA ASP A 308 -14.28 -28.52 33.78
C ASP A 308 -15.23 -29.72 33.91
N ARG A 309 -15.49 -30.42 32.79
CA ARG A 309 -16.29 -31.66 32.65
C ARG A 309 -17.60 -31.65 33.45
N GLY A 310 -18.45 -30.67 33.19
CA GLY A 310 -19.79 -30.67 33.79
C GLY A 310 -20.62 -29.46 33.45
N MET A 311 -21.91 -29.68 33.21
CA MET A 311 -22.88 -28.60 32.99
C MET A 311 -23.09 -27.74 34.25
N ASP A 312 -22.82 -28.29 35.43
CA ASP A 312 -22.94 -27.61 36.73
C ASP A 312 -21.91 -26.48 36.93
N ASN A 313 -20.82 -26.49 36.15
CA ASN A 313 -19.76 -25.49 36.23
C ASN A 313 -20.02 -24.26 35.35
N ILE A 314 -21.09 -24.27 34.56
CA ILE A 314 -21.45 -23.16 33.67
C ILE A 314 -22.26 -22.12 34.45
N PRO A 315 -21.82 -20.84 34.51
CA PRO A 315 -22.56 -19.80 35.21
C PRO A 315 -24.01 -19.68 34.72
N PRO A 316 -25.02 -19.62 35.63
CA PRO A 316 -26.42 -19.48 35.24
C PRO A 316 -26.70 -18.25 34.37
N SER A 317 -25.96 -17.15 34.57
CA SER A 317 -26.05 -15.94 33.76
C SER A 317 -25.62 -16.17 32.30
N LEU A 318 -24.66 -17.06 32.07
CA LEU A 318 -24.18 -17.41 30.74
C LEU A 318 -25.19 -18.32 30.03
N LEU A 319 -25.73 -19.30 30.75
CA LEU A 319 -26.82 -20.15 30.25
C LEU A 319 -28.07 -19.33 29.89
N ALA A 320 -28.42 -18.33 30.72
CA ALA A 320 -29.54 -17.44 30.44
C ALA A 320 -29.32 -16.54 29.21
N ALA A 321 -28.06 -16.28 28.84
CA ALA A 321 -27.69 -15.47 27.69
C ALA A 321 -27.62 -16.27 26.37
N MET A 322 -27.63 -17.61 26.43
CA MET A 322 -27.62 -18.49 25.25
C MET A 322 -29.00 -18.58 24.59
N ASP A 323 -29.02 -19.02 23.32
CA ASP A 323 -30.26 -19.47 22.69
C ASP A 323 -30.75 -20.79 23.30
N GLY A 324 -32.08 -20.95 23.38
CA GLY A 324 -32.70 -22.14 23.96
C GLY A 324 -32.31 -23.45 23.26
N ARG A 325 -32.05 -23.41 21.95
CA ARG A 325 -31.63 -24.60 21.18
C ARG A 325 -30.20 -25.03 21.54
N ASP A 326 -29.31 -24.08 21.78
CA ASP A 326 -27.92 -24.38 22.17
C ASP A 326 -27.85 -24.98 23.58
N ILE A 327 -28.70 -24.51 24.50
CA ILE A 327 -28.85 -25.09 25.83
C ILE A 327 -29.33 -26.55 25.74
N GLU A 328 -30.31 -26.84 24.88
CA GLU A 328 -30.80 -28.21 24.66
C GLU A 328 -29.76 -29.13 24.01
N ALA A 329 -28.94 -28.60 23.10
CA ALA A 329 -27.83 -29.35 22.52
C ALA A 329 -26.82 -29.74 23.60
N MET A 330 -26.46 -28.81 24.49
CA MET A 330 -25.52 -29.04 25.59
C MET A 330 -26.03 -30.08 26.60
N ARG A 331 -27.32 -30.02 26.96
CA ARG A 331 -27.94 -31.02 27.83
C ARG A 331 -27.89 -32.43 27.26
N ARG A 332 -28.08 -32.58 25.94
CA ARG A 332 -27.99 -33.87 25.27
C ARG A 332 -26.58 -34.45 25.31
N THR A 333 -25.56 -33.61 25.13
CA THR A 333 -24.15 -34.02 25.24
C THR A 333 -23.80 -34.46 26.66
N ALA A 334 -24.22 -33.71 27.68
CA ALA A 334 -24.02 -34.08 29.09
C ALA A 334 -24.65 -35.43 29.46
N ALA A 335 -25.86 -35.70 28.97
CA ALA A 335 -26.52 -36.98 29.20
C ALA A 335 -25.75 -38.15 28.57
N ALA A 336 -25.21 -37.98 27.36
CA ALA A 336 -24.44 -39.02 26.67
C ALA A 336 -23.11 -39.36 27.38
N GLU A 337 -22.43 -38.36 27.94
CA GLU A 337 -21.13 -38.54 28.62
C GLU A 337 -21.27 -39.18 30.01
N SER A 338 -22.38 -38.93 30.72
CA SER A 338 -22.66 -39.57 32.01
C SER A 338 -22.88 -41.09 31.94
N GLY A 339 -23.05 -41.65 30.74
CA GLY A 339 -23.23 -43.09 30.48
C GLY A 339 -21.96 -43.95 30.52
N GLY A 340 -20.79 -43.39 30.81
CA GLY A 340 -19.55 -44.15 31.07
C GLY A 340 -18.78 -44.64 29.84
N ASN A 341 -19.11 -44.17 28.63
CA ASN A 341 -18.31 -44.43 27.43
C ASN A 341 -17.43 -43.21 27.14
N ASP A 342 -16.15 -43.24 27.53
CA ASP A 342 -15.16 -42.32 26.96
C ASP A 342 -15.15 -42.51 25.44
N VAL A 343 -15.67 -41.53 24.71
CA VAL A 343 -15.66 -41.55 23.24
C VAL A 343 -14.21 -41.57 22.78
N LYS A 344 -13.75 -42.73 22.32
CA LYS A 344 -12.45 -42.87 21.68
C LYS A 344 -12.51 -42.17 20.32
N THR A 345 -11.52 -41.34 20.05
CA THR A 345 -11.42 -40.59 18.80
C THR A 345 -11.37 -41.52 17.61
N ASP A 346 -12.32 -41.31 16.70
CA ASP A 346 -12.33 -41.96 15.40
C ASP A 346 -11.24 -41.34 14.52
N SER A 347 -10.32 -42.19 14.06
CA SER A 347 -9.14 -41.74 13.31
C SER A 347 -9.51 -41.12 11.95
N GLU A 348 -10.63 -41.53 11.34
CA GLU A 348 -11.07 -40.98 10.06
C GLU A 348 -11.68 -39.59 10.21
N ALA A 349 -12.52 -39.39 11.23
CA ALA A 349 -13.07 -38.07 11.56
C ALA A 349 -11.95 -37.07 11.93
N TYR A 350 -10.96 -37.51 12.71
CA TYR A 350 -9.80 -36.69 13.07
C TYR A 350 -8.96 -36.31 11.84
N TYR A 351 -8.69 -37.28 10.97
CA TYR A 351 -7.96 -37.05 9.72
C TYR A 351 -8.70 -36.06 8.81
N TYR A 352 -10.02 -36.24 8.63
CA TYR A 352 -10.85 -35.37 7.81
C TYR A 352 -10.78 -33.90 8.26
N LEU A 353 -10.93 -33.65 9.57
CA LEU A 353 -10.86 -32.29 10.12
C LEU A 353 -9.45 -31.70 10.02
N THR A 354 -8.42 -32.52 10.22
CA THR A 354 -7.01 -32.09 10.06
C THR A 354 -6.72 -31.68 8.62
N MET A 355 -7.19 -32.46 7.64
CA MET A 355 -7.03 -32.17 6.22
C MET A 355 -7.82 -30.92 5.81
N MET A 356 -9.06 -30.78 6.29
CA MET A 356 -9.87 -29.58 6.01
C MET A 356 -9.19 -28.32 6.55
N ALA A 357 -8.66 -28.36 7.77
CA ALA A 357 -7.95 -27.21 8.36
C ALA A 357 -6.68 -26.81 7.57
N ALA A 358 -6.04 -27.77 6.89
CA ALA A 358 -4.82 -27.53 6.10
C ALA A 358 -5.11 -27.07 4.67
N ASP A 359 -6.04 -27.75 3.98
CA ASP A 359 -6.31 -27.56 2.56
C ASP A 359 -7.39 -26.49 2.29
N ASP A 360 -8.39 -26.33 3.18
CA ASP A 360 -9.40 -25.25 3.11
C ASP A 360 -9.70 -24.65 4.51
N PRO A 361 -8.84 -23.73 4.97
CA PRO A 361 -8.99 -23.11 6.30
C PRO A 361 -10.29 -22.30 6.45
N GLN A 362 -10.87 -21.79 5.36
CA GLN A 362 -12.11 -21.02 5.40
C GLN A 362 -13.30 -21.94 5.63
N GLN A 363 -13.36 -23.06 4.90
CA GLN A 363 -14.39 -24.08 5.11
C GLN A 363 -14.26 -24.70 6.50
N PHE A 364 -13.03 -24.97 6.97
CA PHE A 364 -12.84 -25.45 8.34
C PHE A 364 -13.34 -24.46 9.37
N ALA A 365 -13.04 -23.16 9.25
CA ALA A 365 -13.52 -22.13 10.18
C ALA A 365 -15.06 -21.99 10.18
N ALA A 366 -15.73 -22.28 9.05
CA ALA A 366 -17.18 -22.26 8.94
C ALA A 366 -17.88 -23.57 9.34
N THR A 367 -17.11 -24.64 9.61
CA THR A 367 -17.67 -25.96 9.91
C THR A 367 -18.15 -26.07 11.36
N ASP A 368 -19.39 -26.52 11.56
CA ASP A 368 -19.92 -26.79 12.88
C ASP A 368 -19.29 -28.05 13.50
N LEU A 369 -18.30 -27.88 14.40
CA LEU A 369 -17.57 -28.97 15.05
C LEU A 369 -18.46 -29.84 15.94
N ARG A 370 -19.62 -29.34 16.38
CA ARG A 370 -20.54 -30.09 17.27
C ARG A 370 -21.05 -31.37 16.61
N ARG A 371 -21.05 -31.43 15.27
CA ARG A 371 -21.41 -32.61 14.47
C ARG A 371 -20.43 -33.78 14.60
N PHE A 372 -19.24 -33.55 15.16
CA PHE A 372 -18.19 -34.56 15.33
C PHE A 372 -17.97 -34.95 16.79
N TYR A 373 -18.75 -34.41 17.74
CA TYR A 373 -18.51 -34.63 19.16
C TYR A 373 -18.70 -36.10 19.56
N ASP A 374 -19.60 -36.83 18.93
CA ASP A 374 -19.79 -38.28 19.11
C ASP A 374 -18.64 -39.14 18.58
N LYS A 375 -17.71 -38.54 17.83
CA LYS A 375 -16.56 -39.21 17.18
C LYS A 375 -15.20 -38.72 17.69
N LEU A 376 -15.17 -37.67 18.50
CA LEU A 376 -13.95 -37.07 19.02
C LEU A 376 -13.93 -37.16 20.54
N SER A 377 -12.77 -37.51 21.09
CA SER A 377 -12.52 -37.39 22.52
C SER A 377 -12.63 -35.92 22.98
N PRO A 378 -12.93 -35.66 24.27
CA PRO A 378 -12.98 -34.29 24.79
C PRO A 378 -11.71 -33.47 24.52
N ALA A 379 -10.54 -34.10 24.59
CA ALA A 379 -9.25 -33.44 24.31
C ALA A 379 -9.15 -33.00 22.84
N ASP A 380 -9.58 -33.86 21.91
CA ASP A 380 -9.51 -33.57 20.47
C ASP A 380 -10.55 -32.53 20.04
N ARG A 381 -11.72 -32.50 20.68
CA ARG A 381 -12.71 -31.42 20.49
C ARG A 381 -12.13 -30.06 20.86
N ASN A 382 -11.47 -29.97 22.02
CA ASN A 382 -10.81 -28.75 22.48
C ASN A 382 -9.69 -28.32 21.52
N HIS A 383 -8.90 -29.27 21.02
CA HIS A 383 -7.88 -29.01 20.01
C HIS A 383 -8.47 -28.33 18.76
N PHE A 384 -9.51 -28.90 18.15
CA PHE A 384 -10.09 -28.33 16.93
C PHE A 384 -10.86 -27.03 17.17
N ALA A 385 -11.51 -26.89 18.34
CA ALA A 385 -12.17 -25.63 18.71
C ALA A 385 -11.16 -24.48 18.88
N ASN A 386 -10.02 -24.74 19.53
CA ASN A 386 -8.94 -23.76 19.65
C ASN A 386 -8.31 -23.43 18.29
N ALA A 387 -8.19 -24.43 17.40
CA ALA A 387 -7.72 -24.22 16.03
C ALA A 387 -8.66 -23.30 15.24
N GLN A 388 -9.99 -23.49 15.32
CA GLN A 388 -10.97 -22.59 14.71
C GLN A 388 -10.91 -21.18 15.31
N ALA A 389 -10.86 -21.06 16.64
CA ALA A 389 -10.79 -19.76 17.31
C ALA A 389 -9.54 -18.96 16.89
N THR A 390 -8.40 -19.63 16.71
CA THR A 390 -7.17 -19.02 16.21
C THR A 390 -7.32 -18.49 14.78
N LEU A 391 -8.02 -19.22 13.91
CA LEU A 391 -8.28 -18.81 12.53
C LEU A 391 -9.25 -17.62 12.45
N LEU A 392 -10.26 -17.59 13.33
CA LEU A 392 -11.25 -16.50 13.41
C LEU A 392 -10.65 -15.21 13.99
N GLY A 393 -9.64 -15.30 14.86
CA GLY A 393 -8.90 -14.16 15.44
C GLY A 393 -7.81 -13.54 14.54
N LYS A 394 -7.61 -14.06 13.32
CA LYS A 394 -6.71 -13.61 12.23
C LYS A 394 -5.41 -12.86 12.61
N THR A 395 -4.30 -13.58 12.63
CA THR A 395 -3.07 -13.16 11.92
C THR A 395 -2.82 -14.14 10.78
N GLN A 396 -3.28 -13.80 9.58
CA GLN A 396 -2.86 -14.47 8.34
C GLN A 396 -1.41 -14.07 8.06
N ASP A 397 -0.47 -14.84 8.59
CA ASP A 397 0.92 -14.77 8.16
C ASP A 397 1.07 -15.75 6.99
N HIS A 398 0.76 -15.28 5.77
CA HIS A 398 0.72 -16.07 4.53
C HIS A 398 2.07 -16.70 4.12
N GLY A 399 3.12 -16.53 4.93
CA GLY A 399 4.45 -17.10 4.68
C GLY A 399 4.87 -18.25 5.61
N VAL A 400 4.12 -18.56 6.68
CA VAL A 400 4.53 -19.57 7.67
C VAL A 400 3.52 -20.71 7.71
N ALA A 401 3.96 -21.92 7.38
CA ALA A 401 3.11 -23.11 7.44
C ALA A 401 2.59 -23.34 8.87
N THR A 402 1.27 -23.48 9.02
CA THR A 402 0.64 -23.85 10.30
C THR A 402 1.09 -25.26 10.72
N ALA A 403 0.96 -25.59 12.01
CA ALA A 403 1.27 -26.94 12.49
C ALA A 403 0.48 -28.01 11.71
N GLN A 404 -0.78 -27.74 11.41
CA GLN A 404 -1.66 -28.61 10.63
C GLN A 404 -1.18 -28.76 9.19
N GLN A 405 -0.70 -27.69 8.55
CA GLN A 405 -0.10 -27.76 7.22
C GLN A 405 1.19 -28.59 7.22
N GLN A 406 2.04 -28.46 8.23
CA GLN A 406 3.27 -29.28 8.35
C GLN A 406 2.95 -30.76 8.56
N ILE A 407 1.98 -31.08 9.42
CA ILE A 407 1.51 -32.45 9.65
C ILE A 407 0.93 -33.04 8.36
N ALA A 408 0.02 -32.31 7.69
CA ALA A 408 -0.58 -32.75 6.44
C ALA A 408 0.47 -32.95 5.33
N ALA A 409 1.47 -32.06 5.24
CA ALA A 409 2.58 -32.20 4.30
C ALA A 409 3.39 -33.47 4.56
N THR A 410 3.69 -33.78 5.83
CA THR A 410 4.41 -35.01 6.19
C THR A 410 3.56 -36.26 5.92
N ILE A 411 2.26 -36.24 6.20
CA ILE A 411 1.32 -37.33 5.83
C ILE A 411 1.41 -37.60 4.33
N LYS A 412 1.30 -36.56 3.51
CA LYS A 412 1.39 -36.63 2.03
C LYS A 412 2.75 -37.17 1.59
N LEU A 413 3.85 -36.66 2.16
CA LEU A 413 5.22 -37.10 1.85
C LEU A 413 5.43 -38.59 2.18
N LEU A 414 4.89 -39.05 3.29
CA LEU A 414 5.02 -40.41 3.77
C LEU A 414 4.05 -41.40 3.10
N GLY A 415 3.13 -40.91 2.26
CA GLY A 415 2.08 -41.71 1.61
C GLY A 415 1.11 -42.35 2.60
N LEU A 416 0.87 -41.72 3.76
CA LEU A 416 -0.05 -42.25 4.76
C LEU A 416 -1.49 -41.96 4.36
N VAL A 417 -2.38 -42.95 4.56
CA VAL A 417 -3.81 -42.84 4.26
C VAL A 417 -4.67 -43.35 5.43
N ASP A 418 -5.94 -42.94 5.42
CA ASP A 418 -7.00 -43.39 6.31
C ASP A 418 -6.57 -43.43 7.78
N LYS A 419 -6.80 -44.56 8.45
CA LYS A 419 -6.48 -44.79 9.85
C LYS A 419 -5.01 -44.50 10.20
N ARG A 420 -4.06 -44.77 9.31
CA ARG A 420 -2.63 -44.50 9.58
C ARG A 420 -2.31 -43.00 9.49
N ALA A 421 -2.97 -42.28 8.58
CA ALA A 421 -2.85 -40.83 8.50
C ALA A 421 -3.48 -40.14 9.72
N GLY A 422 -4.67 -40.58 10.13
CA GLY A 422 -5.33 -40.09 11.35
C GLY A 422 -4.50 -40.36 12.61
N LEU A 423 -3.94 -41.57 12.73
CA LEU A 423 -3.06 -41.94 13.84
C LEU A 423 -1.79 -41.08 13.89
N PHE A 424 -1.14 -40.86 12.74
CA PHE A 424 0.03 -39.99 12.67
C PHE A 424 -0.31 -38.55 13.07
N ALA A 425 -1.42 -38.01 12.57
CA ALA A 425 -1.84 -36.65 12.91
C ALA A 425 -2.08 -36.50 14.42
N GLN A 426 -2.72 -37.50 15.04
CA GLN A 426 -3.01 -37.48 16.47
C GLN A 426 -1.73 -37.52 17.32
N GLU A 427 -0.81 -38.44 17.04
CA GLU A 427 0.47 -38.50 17.78
C GLU A 427 1.35 -37.28 17.50
N ALA A 428 1.31 -36.72 16.29
CA ALA A 428 2.02 -35.48 15.96
C ALA A 428 1.52 -34.29 16.78
N ASN A 429 0.21 -34.08 16.88
CA ASN A 429 -0.33 -32.99 17.69
C ASN A 429 0.01 -33.19 19.17
N LYS A 430 -0.12 -34.41 19.70
CA LYS A 430 0.25 -34.74 21.08
C LYS A 430 1.74 -34.47 21.36
N ALA A 431 2.64 -34.85 20.45
CA ALA A 431 4.07 -34.61 20.60
C ALA A 431 4.42 -33.11 20.52
N LEU A 432 3.75 -32.36 19.64
CA LEU A 432 3.92 -30.91 19.54
C LEU A 432 3.43 -30.18 20.80
N ASP A 433 2.30 -30.61 21.36
CA ASP A 433 1.77 -30.05 22.61
C ASP A 433 2.71 -30.32 23.78
N ALA A 434 3.22 -31.56 23.90
CA ALA A 434 4.21 -31.92 24.92
C ALA A 434 5.50 -31.09 24.76
N ALA A 435 6.04 -30.99 23.55
CA ALA A 435 7.22 -30.18 23.28
C ALA A 435 7.00 -28.68 23.55
N GLN A 436 5.80 -28.16 23.30
CA GLN A 436 5.43 -26.78 23.60
C GLN A 436 5.32 -26.54 25.11
N GLN A 437 4.76 -27.50 25.86
CA GLN A 437 4.70 -27.45 27.32
C GLN A 437 6.11 -27.47 27.94
N ASP A 438 6.98 -28.37 27.47
CA ASP A 438 8.37 -28.47 27.92
C ASP A 438 9.16 -27.19 27.62
N ALA A 439 8.92 -26.57 26.46
CA ALA A 439 9.58 -25.32 26.09
C ALA A 439 9.04 -24.10 26.84
N GLY A 440 7.84 -24.18 27.43
CA GLY A 440 7.15 -23.05 28.08
C GLY A 440 6.81 -21.89 27.14
N ARG A 441 6.92 -22.07 25.82
CA ARG A 441 6.65 -21.08 24.78
C ARG A 441 6.17 -21.76 23.51
N LYS A 442 5.50 -21.01 22.62
CA LYS A 442 5.14 -21.52 21.29
C LYS A 442 6.38 -22.00 20.53
N LEU A 443 6.24 -23.15 19.88
CA LEU A 443 7.29 -23.73 19.05
C LEU A 443 7.44 -22.94 17.74
N THR A 444 8.68 -22.70 17.33
CA THR A 444 9.00 -22.17 16.00
C THR A 444 8.70 -23.19 14.90
N GLN A 445 8.61 -22.77 13.64
CA GLN A 445 8.35 -23.68 12.51
C GLN A 445 9.40 -24.81 12.42
N GLU A 446 10.67 -24.49 12.66
CA GLU A 446 11.77 -25.46 12.63
C GLU A 446 11.65 -26.48 13.77
N GLU A 447 11.29 -26.03 14.98
CA GLU A 447 11.08 -26.93 16.13
C GLU A 447 9.88 -27.85 15.93
N ARG A 448 8.79 -27.33 15.35
CA ARG A 448 7.65 -28.15 14.96
C ARG A 448 8.04 -29.21 13.94
N GLN A 449 8.77 -28.81 12.89
CA GLN A 449 9.20 -29.73 11.84
C GLN A 449 10.11 -30.84 12.41
N LYS A 450 11.06 -30.50 13.29
CA LYS A 450 11.92 -31.49 13.96
C LYS A 450 11.13 -32.54 14.74
N THR A 451 10.10 -32.10 15.46
CA THR A 451 9.23 -32.99 16.23
C THR A 451 8.43 -33.93 15.32
N ILE A 452 7.87 -33.39 14.23
CA ILE A 452 7.12 -34.16 13.22
C ILE A 452 8.03 -35.16 12.49
N ASP A 453 9.23 -34.74 12.08
CA ASP A 453 10.20 -35.58 11.37
C ASP A 453 10.72 -36.73 12.26
N TRP A 454 10.79 -36.50 13.57
CA TRP A 454 11.15 -37.53 14.52
C TRP A 454 10.09 -38.64 14.57
N LEU A 455 8.82 -38.29 14.65
CA LEU A 455 7.72 -39.26 14.59
C LEU A 455 7.69 -40.06 13.29
N ALA A 456 8.10 -39.42 12.19
CA ALA A 456 8.21 -40.04 10.87
C ALA A 456 9.41 -40.99 10.73
N SER A 457 10.36 -40.97 11.68
CA SER A 457 11.59 -41.75 11.59
C SER A 457 11.33 -43.26 11.75
N ASP A 458 12.16 -44.07 11.09
CA ASP A 458 12.10 -45.52 11.22
C ASP A 458 12.52 -45.96 12.63
N ALA A 459 11.77 -46.91 13.19
CA ALA A 459 11.97 -47.48 14.50
C ALA A 459 12.03 -49.01 14.42
N SER A 460 12.86 -49.59 15.28
CA SER A 460 12.79 -51.01 15.61
C SER A 460 12.09 -51.14 16.95
N THR A 461 10.92 -51.77 16.97
CA THR A 461 10.30 -52.20 18.21
C THR A 461 10.93 -53.51 18.68
N ARG A 462 10.95 -53.78 19.99
CA ARG A 462 11.32 -55.10 20.50
C ARG A 462 10.05 -55.84 20.91
N ALA A 463 9.83 -57.02 20.36
CA ALA A 463 8.80 -57.94 20.84
C ALA A 463 9.42 -58.86 21.89
N LYS A 464 8.77 -58.97 23.06
CA LYS A 464 9.14 -59.96 24.08
C LYS A 464 8.44 -61.28 23.76
N PHE A 465 9.22 -62.34 23.55
CA PHE A 465 8.69 -63.70 23.41
C PHE A 465 9.31 -64.57 24.53
N PHE A 466 8.47 -65.10 25.43
CA PHE A 466 8.91 -65.85 26.62
C PHE A 466 9.98 -65.16 27.48
N GLY A 467 9.87 -63.84 27.68
CA GLY A 467 10.83 -63.08 28.52
C GLY A 467 12.22 -62.89 27.91
N ILE A 468 12.42 -63.29 26.65
CA ILE A 468 13.67 -63.11 25.90
C ILE A 468 13.43 -62.03 24.84
N ASP A 469 14.34 -61.07 24.74
CA ASP A 469 14.34 -60.02 23.72
C ASP A 469 14.67 -60.64 22.35
N MET A 470 13.69 -60.68 21.44
CA MET A 470 13.89 -61.18 20.08
C MET A 470 14.22 -60.01 19.13
N PRO A 471 15.27 -60.10 18.29
CA PRO A 471 15.69 -59.02 17.38
C PRO A 471 14.81 -58.85 16.13
N PHE A 472 13.72 -59.61 15.99
CA PHE A 472 12.86 -59.65 14.80
C PHE A 472 11.66 -58.68 14.84
N GLY A 473 11.77 -57.55 15.54
CA GLY A 473 10.70 -56.55 15.55
C GLY A 473 10.39 -56.05 14.14
N ALA A 474 9.10 -55.98 13.80
CA ALA A 474 8.65 -55.35 12.56
C ALA A 474 9.20 -53.93 12.49
N SER A 475 9.77 -53.54 11.35
CA SER A 475 10.09 -52.14 11.07
C SER A 475 8.80 -51.34 11.16
N SER A 476 8.68 -50.50 12.19
CA SER A 476 7.58 -49.56 12.37
C SER A 476 8.14 -48.15 12.35
N ARG A 477 7.30 -47.13 12.21
CA ARG A 477 7.73 -45.75 12.46
C ARG A 477 7.57 -45.42 13.95
N VAL A 478 8.24 -44.37 14.42
CA VAL A 478 8.17 -43.94 15.82
C VAL A 478 6.73 -43.71 16.28
N PHE A 479 5.92 -43.00 15.48
CA PHE A 479 4.52 -42.74 15.84
C PHE A 479 3.68 -44.00 16.06
N GLU A 480 3.98 -45.09 15.35
CA GLU A 480 3.25 -46.37 15.49
C GLU A 480 3.64 -47.08 16.78
N ALA A 481 4.92 -46.98 17.17
CA ALA A 481 5.40 -47.53 18.42
C ALA A 481 4.86 -46.75 19.63
N GLU A 482 4.79 -45.42 19.54
CA GLU A 482 4.23 -44.56 20.58
C GLU A 482 2.73 -44.77 20.77
N ALA A 483 1.97 -44.81 19.67
CA ALA A 483 0.54 -45.12 19.70
C ALA A 483 0.25 -46.49 20.32
N ALA A 484 1.14 -47.47 20.11
CA ALA A 484 1.04 -48.81 20.67
C ALA A 484 1.63 -48.92 22.10
N GLY A 485 2.28 -47.88 22.62
CA GLY A 485 2.96 -47.90 23.92
C GLY A 485 4.12 -48.90 23.99
N LEU A 486 4.76 -49.22 22.86
CA LEU A 486 5.82 -50.23 22.78
C LEU A 486 7.20 -49.59 22.89
N PRO A 487 8.16 -50.23 23.59
CA PRO A 487 9.55 -49.76 23.61
C PRO A 487 10.18 -49.88 22.21
N TYR A 488 10.90 -48.85 21.80
CA TYR A 488 11.51 -48.79 20.47
C TYR A 488 12.92 -48.18 20.50
N THR A 489 13.66 -48.46 19.43
CA THR A 489 14.96 -47.87 19.12
C THR A 489 14.90 -47.26 17.72
N VAL A 490 15.22 -45.96 17.61
CA VAL A 490 15.21 -45.24 16.33
C VAL A 490 16.38 -45.70 15.47
N LYS A 491 16.13 -45.97 14.18
CA LYS A 491 17.17 -46.25 13.20
C LYS A 491 17.59 -44.94 12.52
N PHE A 492 18.77 -44.45 12.86
CA PHE A 492 19.34 -43.28 12.19
C PHE A 492 19.98 -43.67 10.86
N SER A 493 19.82 -42.81 9.84
CA SER A 493 20.44 -43.00 8.54
C SER A 493 21.96 -42.94 8.63
N ASP A 494 22.67 -43.63 7.73
CA ASP A 494 24.15 -43.57 7.66
C ASP A 494 24.66 -42.15 7.42
N ALA A 495 23.86 -41.30 6.76
CA ALA A 495 24.20 -39.90 6.54
C ALA A 495 24.17 -39.09 7.86
N ASP A 496 23.17 -39.31 8.71
CA ASP A 496 23.07 -38.64 10.01
C ASP A 496 24.18 -39.11 10.96
N LYS A 497 24.46 -40.41 10.97
CA LYS A 497 25.56 -41.01 11.73
C LYS A 497 26.91 -40.42 11.33
N ARG A 498 27.16 -40.24 10.02
CA ARG A 498 28.39 -39.59 9.53
C ARG A 498 28.48 -38.13 9.98
N LYS A 499 27.40 -37.34 9.85
CA LYS A 499 27.39 -35.93 10.27
C LYS A 499 27.66 -35.77 11.77
N ALA A 500 27.01 -36.59 12.60
CA ALA A 500 27.22 -36.58 14.05
C ALA A 500 28.63 -37.03 14.43
N ARG A 501 29.18 -38.06 13.78
CA ARG A 501 30.57 -38.50 13.95
C ARG A 501 31.55 -37.37 13.61
N SER A 502 31.38 -36.70 12.47
CA SER A 502 32.21 -35.55 12.08
C SER A 502 32.06 -34.34 13.02
N ALA A 503 30.91 -34.16 13.67
CA ALA A 503 30.71 -33.10 14.65
C ALA A 503 31.44 -33.42 15.98
N LEU A 504 31.44 -34.69 16.40
CA LEU A 504 32.18 -35.16 17.57
C LEU A 504 33.69 -35.09 17.36
N GLU A 505 34.17 -35.49 16.18
CA GLU A 505 35.59 -35.38 15.79
C GLU A 505 36.06 -33.92 15.78
N ARG A 506 35.24 -32.98 15.27
CA ARG A 506 35.52 -31.54 15.34
C ARG A 506 35.56 -30.98 16.76
N ARG A 507 34.89 -31.63 17.70
CA ARG A 507 34.94 -31.31 19.14
C ARG A 507 36.08 -32.03 19.86
N GLY A 508 36.99 -32.69 19.13
CA GLY A 508 38.17 -33.36 19.66
C GLY A 508 37.95 -34.79 20.14
N VAL A 509 36.78 -35.39 19.89
CA VAL A 509 36.52 -36.79 20.25
C VAL A 509 37.12 -37.71 19.18
N VAL A 510 38.21 -38.38 19.52
CA VAL A 510 38.88 -39.35 18.64
C VAL A 510 38.13 -40.69 18.72
N ASN A 511 37.71 -41.22 17.57
CA ASN A 511 36.89 -42.45 17.43
C ASN A 511 35.58 -42.44 18.25
N PRO A 512 34.60 -41.60 17.89
CA PRO A 512 33.29 -41.59 18.55
C PRO A 512 32.64 -42.97 18.58
N THR A 513 32.09 -43.37 19.73
CA THR A 513 31.28 -44.60 19.86
C THR A 513 29.90 -44.42 19.23
N ASP A 514 29.24 -45.50 18.85
CA ASP A 514 27.89 -45.43 18.25
C ASP A 514 26.87 -44.84 19.23
N GLU A 515 27.01 -45.06 20.52
CA GLU A 515 26.17 -44.43 21.55
C GLU A 515 26.37 -42.90 21.62
N GLN A 516 27.61 -42.42 21.50
CA GLN A 516 27.90 -40.98 21.45
C GLN A 516 27.37 -40.34 20.16
N VAL A 517 27.50 -41.04 19.03
CA VAL A 517 26.96 -40.62 17.74
C VAL A 517 25.44 -40.52 17.82
N ASP A 518 24.77 -41.53 18.37
CA ASP A 518 23.32 -41.56 18.55
C ASP A 518 22.85 -40.47 19.52
N ALA A 519 23.57 -40.23 20.62
CA ALA A 519 23.26 -39.15 21.56
C ALA A 519 23.35 -37.76 20.92
N VAL A 520 24.34 -37.53 20.04
CA VAL A 520 24.45 -36.28 19.29
C VAL A 520 23.32 -36.11 18.30
N ILE A 521 22.91 -37.18 17.61
CA ILE A 521 21.77 -37.11 16.69
C ILE A 521 20.48 -36.77 17.46
N ARG A 522 20.25 -37.40 18.62
CA ARG A 522 19.12 -37.08 19.50
C ARG A 522 19.14 -35.63 19.98
N ALA A 523 20.31 -35.15 20.42
CA ALA A 523 20.49 -33.77 20.88
C ALA A 523 20.27 -32.73 19.75
N VAL A 524 20.74 -32.99 18.53
CA VAL A 524 20.55 -32.10 17.37
C VAL A 524 19.08 -32.08 16.92
N ARG A 525 18.38 -33.20 17.07
CA ARG A 525 16.94 -33.30 16.80
C ARG A 525 16.07 -32.80 17.97
N GLY A 526 16.68 -32.36 19.08
CA GLY A 526 15.98 -31.71 20.19
C GLY A 526 15.22 -32.66 21.12
N VAL A 527 15.60 -33.94 21.17
CA VAL A 527 14.89 -34.97 21.95
C VAL A 527 15.85 -35.56 23.00
N LYS A 528 15.38 -35.70 24.24
CA LYS A 528 16.14 -36.34 25.33
C LYS A 528 16.15 -37.86 25.20
#